data_AF-A0A368FCS0-F1
#
_entry.id   AF-A0A368FCS0-F1
#
_cell.length_a   1.000
_cell.length_b   1.000
_cell.length_c   1.000
_cell.angle_alpha   90.00
_cell.angle_beta   90.00
_cell.angle_gamma   90.00
#
_symmetry.space_group_name_H-M   'P 1'
#
loop_
_entity.id
_entity.type
_entity.pdbx_description
1 polymer ?
#
loop_
_entity_poly.entity_id
_entity_poly.type
_entity_poly.pdbx_seq_one_letter_code
_entity_poly.pdbx_strand_id
1 'polypeptide(L)'
;MAALCVARLVDQRLLRYDDLVTKFWPEFGKNGKENITVRWLLGHRAGLAYTDKKVDFPIANDWKAIAKVFEEQTPNWPPGTQTGYHALTYGWLVDQIIRRVDPKHRSVGVYFKEEFAQKYNLDFHIGLPRCESHRVSRLTSPSLWDAVQEYFHKPSDFNFSRFFYQMLFDGLLSKVGHNVPWIAFMKRLTLNNPDLYEIEQAAVLGIGTSRAMAELFERFRGIGTSSKD
;
A
#
# COMPACT_ATOMS: atom_id res chain seq x y z
N MET A 1 -3.47 1.65 -7.68
CA MET A 1 -4.69 0.82 -7.62
C MET A 1 -5.48 1.03 -6.33
N ALA A 2 -4.91 0.74 -5.15
CA ALA A 2 -5.63 0.86 -3.86
C ALA A 2 -6.30 2.24 -3.62
N ALA A 3 -5.62 3.34 -3.97
CA ALA A 3 -6.17 4.69 -3.84
C ALA A 3 -7.43 4.90 -4.71
N LEU A 4 -7.51 4.26 -5.88
CA LEU A 4 -8.67 4.33 -6.77
C LEU A 4 -9.86 3.60 -6.16
N CYS A 5 -9.65 2.52 -5.41
CA CYS A 5 -10.72 1.87 -4.64
C CYS A 5 -11.34 2.84 -3.64
N VAL A 6 -10.51 3.58 -2.89
CA VAL A 6 -11.01 4.59 -1.94
C VAL A 6 -11.68 5.76 -2.67
N ALA A 7 -11.11 6.24 -3.79
CA ALA A 7 -11.71 7.28 -4.60
C ALA A 7 -13.10 6.90 -5.13
N ARG A 8 -13.30 5.63 -5.51
CA ARG A 8 -14.61 5.11 -5.91
C ARG A 8 -15.61 5.08 -4.77
N LEU A 9 -15.21 4.68 -3.55
CA LEU A 9 -16.08 4.76 -2.38
C LEU A 9 -16.49 6.22 -2.08
N VAL A 10 -15.59 7.17 -2.32
CA VAL A 10 -15.88 8.61 -2.21
C VAL A 10 -16.86 9.08 -3.30
N ASP A 11 -16.66 8.68 -4.55
CA ASP A 11 -17.54 8.98 -5.68
C ASP A 11 -18.97 8.42 -5.45
N GLN A 12 -19.06 7.22 -4.86
CA GLN A 12 -20.31 6.60 -4.43
C GLN A 12 -20.95 7.25 -3.20
N ARG A 13 -20.34 8.31 -2.65
CA ARG A 13 -20.77 9.03 -1.44
C ARG A 13 -20.83 8.15 -0.17
N LEU A 14 -20.14 7.00 -0.18
CA LEU A 14 -20.02 6.12 0.99
C LEU A 14 -18.94 6.60 1.97
N LEU A 15 -17.99 7.39 1.48
CA LEU A 15 -16.88 7.93 2.26
C LEU A 15 -16.63 9.39 1.89
N ARG A 16 -16.12 10.18 2.83
CA ARG A 16 -15.50 11.48 2.53
C ARG A 16 -14.04 11.47 2.95
N TYR A 17 -13.19 12.19 2.21
CA TYR A 17 -11.78 12.32 2.59
C TYR A 17 -11.57 12.97 3.96
N ASP A 18 -12.48 13.86 4.36
CA ASP A 18 -12.41 14.53 5.65
C ASP A 18 -13.16 13.77 6.77
N ASP A 19 -13.72 12.58 6.47
CA ASP A 19 -14.25 11.72 7.52
C ASP A 19 -13.12 11.28 8.45
N LEU A 20 -13.39 11.33 9.76
CA LEU A 20 -12.56 10.71 10.77
C LEU A 20 -12.58 9.19 10.57
N VAL A 21 -11.42 8.55 10.69
CA VAL A 21 -11.31 7.08 10.57
C VAL A 21 -12.13 6.40 11.68
N THR A 22 -12.19 7.03 12.85
CA THR A 22 -12.99 6.58 14.00
C THR A 22 -14.48 6.51 13.74
N LYS A 23 -15.00 7.20 12.71
CA LYS A 23 -16.41 7.13 12.29
C LYS A 23 -16.84 5.71 11.89
N PHE A 24 -15.94 4.96 11.26
CA PHE A 24 -16.20 3.59 10.81
C PHE A 24 -15.29 2.56 11.49
N TRP A 25 -14.24 3.01 12.19
CA TRP A 25 -13.34 2.16 12.97
C TRP A 25 -13.06 2.77 14.35
N PRO A 26 -14.01 2.72 15.30
CA PRO A 26 -13.90 3.42 16.58
C PRO A 26 -12.64 3.07 17.38
N GLU A 27 -12.25 1.79 17.38
CA GLU A 27 -11.08 1.29 18.12
C GLU A 27 -9.76 1.85 17.62
N PHE A 28 -9.73 2.39 16.39
CA PHE A 28 -8.57 3.07 15.83
C PHE A 28 -8.21 4.32 16.62
N GLY A 29 -9.15 4.96 17.31
CA GLY A 29 -8.96 6.24 17.98
C GLY A 29 -7.99 6.25 19.17
N LYS A 30 -7.50 5.08 19.61
CA LYS A 30 -6.55 4.97 20.74
C LYS A 30 -5.23 5.68 20.45
N ASN A 31 -4.49 6.04 21.50
CA ASN A 31 -3.12 6.57 21.42
C ASN A 31 -2.97 7.83 20.55
N GLY A 32 -3.92 8.77 20.64
CA GLY A 32 -3.85 10.06 19.95
C GLY A 32 -4.24 10.01 18.46
N LYS A 33 -5.04 9.01 18.06
CA LYS A 33 -5.45 8.77 16.67
C LYS A 33 -6.90 9.20 16.38
N GLU A 34 -7.60 9.73 17.37
CA GLU A 34 -9.02 10.09 17.30
C GLU A 34 -9.37 11.10 16.20
N ASN A 35 -8.43 11.98 15.87
CA ASN A 35 -8.59 13.06 14.88
C ASN A 35 -8.06 12.71 13.48
N ILE A 36 -7.56 11.49 13.26
CA ILE A 36 -7.01 11.10 11.96
C ILE A 36 -8.15 10.97 10.94
N THR A 37 -8.00 11.67 9.82
CA THR A 37 -8.93 11.61 8.69
C THR A 37 -8.48 10.60 7.64
N VAL A 38 -9.41 10.18 6.76
CA VAL A 38 -9.09 9.39 5.57
C VAL A 38 -8.03 10.09 4.71
N ARG A 39 -8.14 11.41 4.55
CA ARG A 39 -7.15 12.25 3.83
C ARG A 39 -5.76 12.11 4.42
N TRP A 40 -5.62 12.09 5.75
CA TRP A 40 -4.33 11.96 6.39
C TRP A 40 -3.72 10.56 6.21
N LEU A 41 -4.54 9.50 6.25
CA LEU A 41 -4.07 8.16 5.90
C LEU A 41 -3.56 8.08 4.46
N LEU A 42 -4.38 8.55 3.50
CA LEU A 42 -4.03 8.52 2.07
C LEU A 42 -2.84 9.41 1.73
N GLY A 43 -2.71 10.54 2.44
CA GLY A 43 -1.63 11.50 2.27
C GLY A 43 -0.37 11.21 3.10
N HIS A 44 -0.27 10.03 3.73
CA HIS A 44 0.91 9.64 4.53
C HIS A 44 1.21 10.55 5.74
N ARG A 45 0.17 11.16 6.32
CA ARG A 45 0.26 12.09 7.47
C ARG A 45 -0.27 11.51 8.78
N ALA A 46 -0.71 10.27 8.79
CA ALA A 46 -1.23 9.60 9.98
C ALA A 46 -0.15 9.22 11.02
N GLY A 47 1.13 9.24 10.64
CA GLY A 47 2.22 8.83 11.52
C GLY A 47 2.29 7.31 11.74
N LEU A 48 1.81 6.50 10.81
CA LEU A 48 1.76 5.04 10.92
C LEU A 48 2.67 4.37 9.89
N ALA A 49 3.87 4.92 9.65
CA ALA A 49 4.74 4.46 8.58
C ALA A 49 5.36 3.08 8.88
N TYR A 50 5.52 2.75 10.16
CA TYR A 50 5.85 1.41 10.66
C TYR A 50 5.14 1.18 12.00
N THR A 51 5.11 -0.06 12.46
CA THR A 51 4.50 -0.43 13.75
C THR A 51 5.55 -0.92 14.75
N ASP A 52 5.25 -0.79 16.03
CA ASP A 52 6.12 -1.24 17.13
C ASP A 52 6.12 -2.77 17.20
N LYS A 53 4.95 -3.36 16.95
CA LYS A 53 4.80 -4.81 16.78
C LYS A 53 5.21 -5.21 15.38
N LYS A 54 6.13 -6.17 15.30
CA LYS A 54 6.52 -6.83 14.05
C LYS A 54 5.31 -7.51 13.39
N VAL A 55 5.14 -7.30 12.09
CA VAL A 55 4.08 -7.90 11.29
C VAL A 55 4.64 -9.12 10.57
N ASP A 56 4.42 -10.29 11.14
CA ASP A 56 4.76 -11.56 10.51
C ASP A 56 3.69 -11.99 9.48
N PHE A 57 3.95 -13.08 8.78
CA PHE A 57 3.09 -13.57 7.70
C PHE A 57 1.68 -13.96 8.19
N PRO A 58 1.50 -14.68 9.32
CA PRO A 58 0.17 -14.97 9.87
C PRO A 58 -0.63 -13.70 10.21
N ILE A 59 0.00 -12.70 10.85
CA ILE A 59 -0.66 -11.42 11.13
C ILE A 59 -1.05 -10.76 9.81
N ALA A 60 -0.13 -10.67 8.84
CA ALA A 60 -0.37 -10.02 7.55
C ALA A 60 -1.52 -10.63 6.75
N ASN A 61 -1.81 -11.93 6.94
CA ASN A 61 -2.88 -12.65 6.25
C ASN A 61 -4.22 -12.62 7.02
N ASP A 62 -4.26 -12.04 8.22
CA ASP A 62 -5.48 -11.83 9.01
C ASP A 62 -5.75 -10.33 9.17
N TRP A 63 -6.77 -9.85 8.45
CA TRP A 63 -7.14 -8.44 8.48
C TRP A 63 -7.56 -7.97 9.88
N LYS A 64 -8.09 -8.84 10.74
CA LYS A 64 -8.45 -8.48 12.13
C LYS A 64 -7.21 -8.37 13.00
N ALA A 65 -6.23 -9.26 12.81
CA ALA A 65 -4.95 -9.18 13.51
C ALA A 65 -4.22 -7.88 13.14
N ILE A 66 -4.18 -7.54 11.85
CA ILE A 66 -3.66 -6.26 11.35
C ILE A 66 -4.42 -5.06 11.93
N ALA A 67 -5.75 -5.14 12.02
CA ALA A 67 -6.54 -4.10 12.67
C ALA A 67 -6.05 -3.85 14.10
N LYS A 68 -5.89 -4.91 14.89
CA LYS A 68 -5.43 -4.80 16.29
C LYS A 68 -4.05 -4.16 16.39
N VAL A 69 -3.12 -4.48 15.48
CA VAL A 69 -1.82 -3.82 15.43
C VAL A 69 -1.97 -2.31 15.30
N PHE A 70 -2.81 -1.83 14.39
CA PHE A 70 -3.00 -0.39 14.18
C PHE A 70 -3.83 0.28 15.28
N GLU A 71 -4.80 -0.42 15.88
CA GLU A 71 -5.54 0.08 17.03
C GLU A 71 -4.58 0.39 18.19
N GLU A 72 -3.63 -0.51 18.46
CA GLU A 72 -2.65 -0.40 19.55
C GLU A 72 -1.44 0.48 19.19
N GLN A 73 -1.19 0.76 17.92
CA GLN A 73 -0.03 1.56 17.50
C GLN A 73 -0.13 3.00 17.99
N THR A 74 0.93 3.50 18.62
CA THR A 74 1.14 4.95 18.82
C THR A 74 1.74 5.54 17.54
N PRO A 75 1.21 6.65 17.00
CA PRO A 75 1.81 7.30 15.83
C PRO A 75 3.30 7.58 16.05
N ASN A 76 4.13 7.24 15.05
CA ASN A 76 5.58 7.48 15.03
C ASN A 76 5.92 8.98 15.18
N TRP A 77 4.98 9.87 14.84
CA TRP A 77 4.97 11.31 15.09
C TRP A 77 3.52 11.79 15.22
N PRO A 78 3.26 12.98 15.82
CA PRO A 78 1.91 13.50 15.97
C PRO A 78 1.18 13.58 14.62
N PRO A 79 -0.03 13.00 14.48
CA PRO A 79 -0.74 12.98 13.20
C PRO A 79 -0.96 14.39 12.63
N GLY A 80 -0.85 14.51 11.31
CA GLY A 80 -0.99 15.78 10.61
C GLY A 80 0.27 16.66 10.62
N THR A 81 1.24 16.46 11.50
CA THR A 81 2.41 17.36 11.62
C THR A 81 3.48 17.12 10.55
N GLN A 82 3.62 15.90 10.05
CA GLN A 82 4.64 15.51 9.08
C GLN A 82 4.09 14.53 8.06
N THR A 83 4.73 14.48 6.89
CA THR A 83 4.49 13.45 5.87
C THR A 83 5.65 12.45 5.90
N GLY A 84 5.34 11.18 6.12
CA GLY A 84 6.33 10.11 6.08
C GLY A 84 5.76 8.90 5.35
N TYR A 85 6.42 8.45 4.31
CA TYR A 85 5.89 7.43 3.39
C TYR A 85 5.57 6.12 4.13
N HIS A 86 4.30 5.70 4.06
CA HIS A 86 3.81 4.47 4.69
C HIS A 86 4.03 3.28 3.74
N ALA A 87 5.30 2.95 3.47
CA ALA A 87 5.68 2.08 2.35
C ALA A 87 4.95 0.73 2.31
N LEU A 88 4.66 0.15 3.49
CA LEU A 88 3.97 -1.15 3.61
C LEU A 88 2.63 -1.02 4.33
N THR A 89 2.59 -0.23 5.42
CA THR A 89 1.38 -0.05 6.23
C THR A 89 0.23 0.60 5.46
N TYR A 90 0.52 1.37 4.41
CA TYR A 90 -0.50 2.00 3.56
C TYR A 90 -1.51 1.00 3.00
N GLY A 91 -1.06 -0.13 2.45
CA GLY A 91 -1.96 -1.08 1.79
C GLY A 91 -2.91 -1.74 2.79
N TRP A 92 -2.43 -2.08 3.98
CA TRP A 92 -3.26 -2.57 5.06
C TRP A 92 -4.22 -1.51 5.59
N LEU A 93 -3.77 -0.28 5.81
CA LEU A 93 -4.65 0.81 6.26
C LEU A 93 -5.78 1.06 5.25
N VAL A 94 -5.48 1.02 3.95
CA VAL A 94 -6.49 1.12 2.88
C VAL A 94 -7.44 -0.07 2.88
N ASP A 95 -6.94 -1.29 3.07
CA ASP A 95 -7.78 -2.49 3.22
C ASP A 95 -8.74 -2.38 4.41
N GLN A 96 -8.28 -1.85 5.56
CA GLN A 96 -9.13 -1.62 6.73
C GLN A 96 -10.24 -0.60 6.47
N ILE A 97 -9.97 0.45 5.68
CA ILE A 97 -10.98 1.42 5.24
C ILE A 97 -12.01 0.72 4.36
N ILE A 98 -11.57 0.03 3.31
CA ILE A 98 -12.45 -0.60 2.32
C ILE A 98 -13.37 -1.62 3.00
N ARG A 99 -12.83 -2.52 3.82
CA ARG A 99 -13.63 -3.55 4.51
C ARG A 99 -14.74 -2.97 5.40
N ARG A 100 -14.52 -1.79 5.99
CA ARG A 100 -15.49 -1.17 6.91
C ARG A 100 -16.52 -0.31 6.20
N VAL A 101 -16.15 0.29 5.08
CA VAL A 101 -16.97 1.26 4.34
C VAL A 101 -17.75 0.58 3.21
N ASP A 102 -17.18 -0.44 2.57
CA ASP A 102 -17.85 -1.20 1.52
C ASP A 102 -19.06 -1.96 2.11
N PRO A 103 -20.28 -1.80 1.55
CA PRO A 103 -21.48 -2.49 2.05
C PRO A 103 -21.38 -4.02 2.02
N LYS A 104 -20.54 -4.59 1.15
CA LYS A 104 -20.29 -6.04 1.09
C LYS A 104 -19.13 -6.47 1.99
N HIS A 105 -18.48 -5.54 2.70
CA HIS A 105 -17.32 -5.79 3.55
C HIS A 105 -16.18 -6.56 2.87
N ARG A 106 -16.02 -6.36 1.55
CA ARG A 106 -14.98 -7.02 0.77
C ARG A 106 -13.61 -6.53 1.17
N SER A 107 -12.62 -7.38 0.96
CA SER A 107 -11.21 -7.02 1.05
C SER A 107 -10.79 -6.09 -0.09
N VAL A 108 -9.64 -5.41 0.01
CA VAL A 108 -9.14 -4.53 -1.04
C VAL A 108 -8.95 -5.26 -2.38
N GLY A 109 -8.50 -6.51 -2.36
CA GLY A 109 -8.28 -7.32 -3.54
C GLY A 109 -9.58 -7.74 -4.21
N VAL A 110 -10.55 -8.24 -3.44
CA VAL A 110 -11.87 -8.61 -3.96
C VAL A 110 -12.62 -7.37 -4.46
N TYR A 111 -12.58 -6.26 -3.72
CA TYR A 111 -13.17 -4.99 -4.14
C TYR A 111 -12.55 -4.51 -5.45
N PHE A 112 -11.22 -4.48 -5.56
CA PHE A 112 -10.54 -4.08 -6.78
C PHE A 112 -10.90 -4.98 -7.97
N LYS A 113 -10.93 -6.30 -7.74
CA LYS A 113 -11.27 -7.29 -8.75
C LYS A 113 -12.67 -7.06 -9.32
N GLU A 114 -13.67 -6.92 -8.46
CA GLU A 114 -15.06 -6.73 -8.89
C GLU A 114 -15.34 -5.34 -9.46
N GLU A 115 -14.76 -4.29 -8.87
CA GLU A 115 -15.09 -2.91 -9.23
C GLU A 115 -14.25 -2.35 -10.38
N PHE A 116 -13.10 -2.96 -10.68
CA PHE A 116 -12.20 -2.49 -11.74
C PHE A 116 -11.75 -3.62 -12.65
N ALA A 117 -11.10 -4.65 -12.11
CA ALA A 117 -10.42 -5.64 -12.95
C ALA A 117 -11.39 -6.39 -13.87
N GLN A 118 -12.49 -6.91 -13.33
CA GLN A 118 -13.50 -7.62 -14.13
C GLN A 118 -14.28 -6.69 -15.05
N LYS A 119 -14.65 -5.49 -14.57
CA LYS A 119 -15.44 -4.53 -15.36
C LYS A 119 -14.70 -4.01 -16.59
N TYR A 120 -13.38 -3.84 -16.47
CA TYR A 120 -12.55 -3.31 -17.54
C TYR A 120 -11.59 -4.36 -18.14
N ASN A 121 -11.81 -5.64 -17.84
CA ASN A 121 -10.98 -6.75 -18.32
C ASN A 121 -9.47 -6.54 -18.11
N LEU A 122 -9.10 -6.08 -16.92
CA LEU A 122 -7.72 -5.76 -16.56
C LEU A 122 -7.01 -7.00 -16.02
N ASP A 123 -5.84 -7.28 -16.60
CA ASP A 123 -4.92 -8.24 -16.01
C ASP A 123 -4.06 -7.57 -14.92
N PHE A 124 -4.70 -7.28 -13.78
CA PHE A 124 -4.07 -6.75 -12.57
C PHE A 124 -4.75 -7.34 -11.33
N HIS A 125 -3.94 -7.76 -10.36
CA HIS A 125 -4.37 -8.48 -9.17
C HIS A 125 -3.77 -7.85 -7.92
N ILE A 126 -4.57 -7.80 -6.87
CA ILE A 126 -4.13 -7.56 -5.49
C ILE A 126 -4.56 -8.83 -4.76
N GLY A 127 -3.61 -9.71 -4.41
CA GLY A 127 -3.92 -11.11 -4.11
C GLY A 127 -4.12 -11.94 -5.39
N LEU A 128 -3.02 -12.25 -6.09
CA LEU A 128 -3.04 -13.09 -7.29
C LEU A 128 -3.25 -14.56 -6.89
N PRO A 129 -4.27 -15.25 -7.43
CA PRO A 129 -4.50 -16.67 -7.14
C PRO A 129 -3.31 -17.55 -7.51
N ARG A 130 -3.02 -18.57 -6.69
CA ARG A 130 -1.85 -19.46 -6.91
C ARG A 130 -1.81 -20.14 -8.27
N CYS A 131 -2.95 -20.43 -8.89
CA CYS A 131 -3.01 -21.03 -10.22
C CYS A 131 -2.44 -20.11 -11.31
N GLU A 132 -2.45 -18.79 -11.08
CA GLU A 132 -1.93 -17.78 -12.01
C GLU A 132 -0.42 -17.53 -11.82
N SER A 133 0.21 -18.06 -10.76
CA SER A 133 1.61 -17.79 -10.45
C SER A 133 2.60 -18.16 -11.57
N HIS A 134 2.21 -19.08 -12.46
CA HIS A 134 3.04 -19.55 -13.58
C HIS A 134 3.36 -18.47 -14.62
N ARG A 135 2.56 -17.39 -14.69
CA ARG A 135 2.76 -16.29 -15.64
C ARG A 135 3.51 -15.09 -15.04
N VAL A 136 3.86 -15.15 -13.75
CA VAL A 136 4.54 -14.05 -13.06
C VAL A 136 6.02 -14.04 -13.45
N SER A 137 6.48 -12.90 -13.97
CA SER A 137 7.89 -12.70 -14.29
C SER A 137 8.73 -12.62 -13.02
N ARG A 138 9.95 -13.17 -13.07
CA ARG A 138 10.88 -13.11 -11.94
C ARG A 138 11.54 -11.73 -11.86
N LEU A 139 11.54 -11.17 -10.66
CA LEU A 139 12.27 -9.95 -10.35
C LEU A 139 13.76 -10.26 -10.17
N THR A 140 14.60 -9.34 -10.63
CA THR A 140 16.05 -9.35 -10.42
C THR A 140 16.46 -8.11 -9.66
N SER A 141 17.42 -8.24 -8.75
CA SER A 141 18.05 -7.07 -8.13
C SER A 141 19.03 -6.42 -9.11
N PRO A 142 19.15 -5.09 -9.11
CA PRO A 142 20.25 -4.44 -9.82
C PRO A 142 21.58 -4.96 -9.28
N SER A 143 22.53 -5.17 -10.17
CA SER A 143 23.91 -5.46 -9.82
C SER A 143 24.60 -4.22 -9.26
N LEU A 144 25.77 -4.42 -8.65
CA LEU A 144 26.63 -3.29 -8.25
C LEU A 144 27.03 -2.44 -9.46
N TRP A 145 27.18 -3.06 -10.63
CA TRP A 145 27.51 -2.35 -11.85
C TRP A 145 26.37 -1.45 -12.32
N ASP A 146 25.13 -1.94 -12.25
CA ASP A 146 23.95 -1.13 -12.57
C ASP A 146 23.84 0.09 -11.65
N ALA A 147 24.13 -0.08 -10.35
CA ALA A 147 24.14 1.03 -9.39
C ALA A 147 25.24 2.06 -9.70
N VAL A 148 26.43 1.61 -10.12
CA VAL A 148 27.53 2.49 -10.54
C VAL A 148 27.15 3.24 -11.82
N GLN A 149 26.60 2.54 -12.81
CA GLN A 149 26.14 3.15 -14.05
C GLN A 149 25.07 4.21 -13.78
N GLU A 150 24.09 3.92 -12.93
CA GLU A 150 23.04 4.86 -12.55
C GLU A 150 23.62 6.12 -11.87
N TYR A 151 24.59 5.95 -10.97
CA TYR A 151 25.25 7.08 -10.30
C TYR A 151 25.96 8.01 -11.30
N PHE A 152 26.63 7.44 -12.31
CA PHE A 152 27.31 8.24 -13.33
C PHE A 152 26.34 8.82 -14.37
N HIS A 153 25.25 8.12 -14.69
CA HIS A 153 24.25 8.59 -15.63
C HIS A 153 23.44 9.76 -15.05
N LYS A 154 22.95 9.62 -13.81
CA LYS A 154 22.08 10.61 -13.17
C LYS A 154 22.20 10.59 -11.64
N PRO A 155 23.24 11.22 -11.07
CA PRO A 155 23.50 11.17 -9.63
C PRO A 155 22.41 11.83 -8.76
N SER A 156 21.53 12.65 -9.36
CA SER A 156 20.38 13.25 -8.66
C SER A 156 19.27 12.25 -8.34
N ASP A 157 19.17 11.16 -9.10
CA ASP A 157 18.03 10.24 -9.01
C ASP A 157 18.13 9.32 -7.80
N PHE A 158 19.36 9.04 -7.34
CA PHE A 158 19.58 8.25 -6.14
C PHE A 158 20.65 8.85 -5.22
N ASN A 159 20.19 9.39 -4.08
CA ASN A 159 21.07 9.89 -3.05
C ASN A 159 21.62 8.72 -2.20
N PHE A 160 22.70 8.12 -2.67
CA PHE A 160 23.36 6.98 -2.01
C PHE A 160 23.77 7.31 -0.56
N SER A 161 24.27 8.52 -0.27
CA SER A 161 24.70 8.86 1.09
C SER A 161 23.52 8.88 2.07
N ARG A 162 22.40 9.48 1.69
CA ARG A 162 21.17 9.45 2.49
C ARG A 162 20.62 8.03 2.63
N PHE A 163 20.70 7.22 1.58
CA PHE A 163 20.27 5.82 1.61
C PHE A 163 21.10 5.00 2.60
N PHE A 164 22.44 5.05 2.50
CA PHE A 164 23.33 4.36 3.44
C PHE A 164 23.16 4.89 4.87
N TYR A 165 23.01 6.20 5.04
CA TYR A 165 22.73 6.78 6.36
C TYR A 165 21.44 6.22 6.97
N GLN A 166 20.35 6.17 6.21
CA GLN A 166 19.08 5.58 6.69
C GLN A 166 19.19 4.09 7.01
N MET A 167 20.03 3.36 6.28
CA MET A 167 20.29 1.94 6.57
C MET A 167 21.14 1.73 7.82
N LEU A 168 22.17 2.57 8.04
CA LEU A 168 23.12 2.42 9.14
C LEU A 168 22.63 2.99 10.47
N PHE A 169 21.84 4.08 10.45
CA PHE A 169 21.46 4.83 11.64
C PHE A 169 19.96 4.72 11.96
N ASP A 170 19.40 3.51 11.93
CA ASP A 170 18.00 3.20 12.31
C ASP A 170 16.97 4.17 11.69
N GLY A 171 17.17 4.52 10.41
CA GLY A 171 16.28 5.40 9.67
C GLY A 171 14.94 4.74 9.36
N LEU A 172 14.00 5.52 8.82
CA LEU A 172 12.66 5.04 8.48
C LEU A 172 12.67 3.76 7.63
N LEU A 173 13.54 3.71 6.62
CA LEU A 173 13.68 2.55 5.74
C LEU A 173 14.13 1.29 6.51
N SER A 174 15.06 1.44 7.46
CA SER A 174 15.53 0.34 8.31
C SER A 174 14.40 -0.17 9.20
N LYS A 175 13.66 0.73 9.86
CA LYS A 175 12.51 0.39 10.72
C LYS A 175 11.41 -0.34 9.97
N VAL A 176 11.06 0.12 8.76
CA VAL A 176 10.08 -0.56 7.89
C VAL A 176 10.55 -1.97 7.53
N GLY A 177 11.82 -2.13 7.16
CA GLY A 177 12.39 -3.44 6.81
C GLY A 177 12.41 -4.43 7.97
N HIS A 178 12.69 -3.97 9.19
CA HIS A 178 12.66 -4.81 10.39
C HIS A 178 11.23 -5.17 10.82
N ASN A 179 10.28 -4.26 10.59
CA ASN A 179 8.88 -4.44 10.95
C ASN A 179 8.20 -5.56 10.12
N VAL A 180 8.54 -5.68 8.83
CA VAL A 180 7.93 -6.67 7.91
C VAL A 180 9.03 -7.48 7.21
N PRO A 181 9.69 -8.43 7.90
CA PRO A 181 10.93 -9.07 7.42
C PRO A 181 10.74 -9.98 6.20
N TRP A 182 9.51 -10.40 5.93
CA TRP A 182 9.16 -11.31 4.83
C TRP A 182 8.94 -10.56 3.51
N ILE A 183 8.91 -9.23 3.52
CA ILE A 183 8.99 -8.38 2.32
C ILE A 183 10.39 -7.77 2.25
N ALA A 184 11.30 -8.47 1.57
CA ALA A 184 12.70 -8.06 1.42
C ALA A 184 13.07 -7.89 -0.05
N PHE A 185 13.23 -6.63 -0.47
CA PHE A 185 13.49 -6.24 -1.86
C PHE A 185 14.93 -6.52 -2.31
N MET A 186 15.93 -6.17 -1.49
CA MET A 186 17.32 -6.13 -1.95
C MET A 186 18.12 -7.41 -1.65
N LYS A 187 18.01 -7.95 -0.43
CA LYS A 187 18.87 -9.08 0.01
C LYS A 187 18.35 -10.44 -0.43
N ARG A 188 17.04 -10.67 -0.28
CA ARG A 188 16.43 -12.00 -0.45
C ARG A 188 15.43 -12.10 -1.61
N LEU A 189 15.09 -10.97 -2.25
CA LEU A 189 14.09 -10.89 -3.33
C LEU A 189 12.85 -11.76 -3.03
N THR A 190 12.29 -11.62 -1.83
CA THR A 190 11.20 -12.51 -1.37
C THR A 190 9.95 -12.39 -2.23
N LEU A 191 9.82 -11.30 -2.99
CA LEU A 191 8.79 -11.07 -4.00
C LEU A 191 8.81 -12.08 -5.16
N ASN A 192 9.81 -12.96 -5.27
CA ASN A 192 9.77 -14.10 -6.19
C ASN A 192 9.11 -15.34 -5.58
N ASN A 193 8.71 -15.32 -4.29
CA ASN A 193 8.03 -16.42 -3.65
C ASN A 193 6.52 -16.38 -3.95
N PRO A 194 5.95 -17.39 -4.64
CA PRO A 194 4.53 -17.46 -4.95
C PRO A 194 3.60 -17.44 -3.73
N ASP A 195 4.06 -17.87 -2.56
CA ASP A 195 3.25 -17.82 -1.34
C ASP A 195 2.92 -16.38 -0.90
N LEU A 196 3.68 -15.38 -1.39
CA LEU A 196 3.37 -13.97 -1.13
C LEU A 196 2.31 -13.41 -2.07
N TYR A 197 2.07 -14.03 -3.23
CA TYR A 197 1.23 -13.45 -4.29
C TYR A 197 -0.22 -13.36 -3.89
N GLU A 198 -0.69 -14.30 -3.06
CA GLU A 198 -2.07 -14.37 -2.59
C GLU A 198 -2.37 -13.34 -1.48
N ILE A 199 -1.34 -12.75 -0.85
CA ILE A 199 -1.54 -11.71 0.16
C ILE A 199 -2.04 -10.43 -0.50
N GLU A 200 -3.17 -9.93 0.00
CA GLU A 200 -3.77 -8.67 -0.45
C GLU A 200 -3.07 -7.43 0.13
N GLN A 201 -1.74 -7.37 0.03
CA GLN A 201 -0.95 -6.21 0.43
C GLN A 201 -0.86 -5.21 -0.73
N ALA A 202 -1.84 -4.31 -0.76
CA ALA A 202 -2.06 -3.38 -1.86
C ALA A 202 -0.99 -2.28 -2.02
N ALA A 203 -0.04 -2.15 -1.09
CA ALA A 203 1.07 -1.20 -1.22
C ALA A 203 2.18 -1.71 -2.15
N VAL A 204 2.41 -3.03 -2.20
CA VAL A 204 3.61 -3.55 -2.88
C VAL A 204 3.47 -4.92 -3.56
N LEU A 205 2.42 -5.70 -3.27
CA LEU A 205 2.23 -7.04 -3.85
C LEU A 205 1.24 -7.06 -5.02
N GLY A 206 0.92 -5.90 -5.60
CA GLY A 206 0.10 -5.83 -6.80
C GLY A 206 0.83 -6.43 -8.01
N ILE A 207 0.22 -7.38 -8.71
CA ILE A 207 0.79 -8.04 -9.88
C ILE A 207 -0.12 -7.79 -11.08
N GLY A 208 0.42 -7.23 -12.14
CA GLY A 208 -0.34 -7.01 -13.38
C GLY A 208 0.52 -6.58 -14.54
N THR A 209 -0.11 -6.44 -15.69
CA THR A 209 0.57 -6.01 -16.92
C THR A 209 0.62 -4.49 -17.04
N SER A 210 1.63 -3.98 -17.75
CA SER A 210 1.71 -2.55 -18.10
C SER A 210 0.47 -2.09 -18.87
N ARG A 211 -0.08 -2.95 -19.74
CA ARG A 211 -1.33 -2.70 -20.49
C ARG A 211 -2.52 -2.48 -19.55
N ALA A 212 -2.71 -3.37 -18.57
CA ALA A 212 -3.79 -3.25 -17.60
C ALA A 212 -3.68 -1.96 -16.76
N MET A 213 -2.46 -1.58 -16.36
CA MET A 213 -2.25 -0.31 -15.67
C MET A 213 -2.58 0.88 -16.57
N ALA A 214 -2.04 0.92 -17.78
CA ALA A 214 -2.25 2.02 -18.73
C ALA A 214 -3.74 2.19 -19.07
N GLU A 215 -4.45 1.11 -19.36
CA GLU A 215 -5.87 1.14 -19.67
C GLU A 215 -6.69 1.71 -18.52
N LEU A 216 -6.40 1.31 -17.28
CA LEU A 216 -7.12 1.83 -16.13
C LEU A 216 -6.87 3.33 -15.95
N PHE A 217 -5.61 3.79 -16.02
CA PHE A 217 -5.30 5.22 -15.89
C PHE A 217 -5.91 6.05 -17.02
N GLU A 218 -5.95 5.54 -18.24
CA GLU A 218 -6.57 6.23 -19.38
C GLU A 218 -8.08 6.42 -19.17
N ARG A 219 -8.77 5.41 -18.63
CA ARG A 219 -10.21 5.53 -18.30
C ARG A 219 -10.46 6.62 -17.26
N PHE A 220 -9.61 6.73 -16.24
CA PHE A 220 -9.70 7.80 -15.25
C PHE A 220 -9.40 9.19 -15.84
N ARG A 221 -8.52 9.27 -16.84
CA ARG A 221 -8.28 10.51 -17.59
C ARG A 221 -9.50 10.92 -18.42
N GLY A 222 -10.15 9.97 -19.08
CA GLY A 222 -11.30 10.22 -19.94
C GLY A 222 -12.58 10.66 -19.22
N ILE A 223 -12.82 10.17 -18.00
CA ILE A 223 -14.02 10.51 -17.21
C ILE A 223 -14.08 12.03 -16.87
N GLY A 224 -12.94 12.71 -16.77
CA GLY A 224 -12.88 14.17 -16.56
C GLY A 224 -13.21 15.03 -17.79
N THR A 225 -13.37 14.42 -18.98
CA THR A 225 -13.59 15.15 -20.23
C THR A 225 -15.02 15.05 -20.78
N SER A 226 -15.88 14.24 -20.18
CA SER A 226 -17.24 13.97 -20.68
C SER A 226 -18.35 14.75 -19.97
N SER A 227 -18.03 15.79 -19.18
CA SER A 227 -19.04 16.64 -18.49
C SER A 227 -19.15 18.04 -19.08
N LYS A 228 -19.10 18.14 -20.41
CA LYS A 228 -19.58 19.31 -21.16
C LYS A 228 -20.50 18.78 -22.25
N ASP A 229 -21.79 18.72 -21.93
CA ASP A 229 -22.94 18.92 -22.83
C ASP A 229 -24.20 19.04 -21.96
#